data_AF-A0A7Y6ZJ58-F1
#
_entry.id   AF-A0A7Y6ZJ58-F1
#
_cell.length_a   1.000
_cell.length_b   1.000
_cell.length_c   1.000
_cell.angle_alpha   90.00
_cell.angle_beta   90.00
_cell.angle_gamma   90.00
#
_symmetry.space_group_name_H-M   'P 1'
#
loop_
_entity.id
_entity.type
_entity.pdbx_description
1 polymer ?
#
loop_
_entity_poly.entity_id
_entity_poly.type
_entity_poly.pdbx_seq_one_letter_code
_entity_poly.pdbx_strand_id
1 'polypeptide(L)'
;MLKIFRKIRQKFLQQNRISSYLAYAVGEIILVVIGILIALSINNWNETRKQQEEERKYLYALRTDFETAKQSFSVILGAVEEQLDHNEQFLTIITGTEKNISTDSLVGMLRKSFIDVPFGVQVTSYTDLLNSGKLGILQSEELRRALTQFEVTNALANSYAEKA
;
A
#
# COMPACT_ATOMS: atom_id res chain seq x y z
N MET A 1 -25.69 -26.01 -33.85
CA MET A 1 -24.79 -27.10 -34.30
C MET A 1 -24.56 -27.00 -35.79
N LEU A 2 -23.31 -26.93 -36.24
CA LEU A 2 -22.96 -26.95 -37.67
C LEU A 2 -23.63 -28.15 -38.36
N LYS A 3 -24.22 -27.94 -39.55
CA LYS A 3 -24.98 -28.96 -40.32
C LYS A 3 -24.21 -30.27 -40.56
N ILE A 4 -22.88 -30.19 -40.55
CA ILE A 4 -21.96 -31.31 -40.74
C ILE A 4 -22.08 -32.33 -39.60
N PHE A 5 -22.05 -31.88 -38.34
CA PHE A 5 -22.17 -32.76 -37.17
C PHE A 5 -23.53 -33.45 -37.12
N ARG A 6 -24.59 -32.78 -37.58
CA ARG A 6 -25.94 -33.36 -37.65
C ARG A 6 -26.04 -34.51 -38.66
N LYS A 7 -25.42 -34.36 -39.84
CA LYS A 7 -25.38 -35.42 -40.87
C LYS A 7 -24.55 -36.64 -40.43
N ILE A 8 -23.44 -36.39 -39.73
CA ILE A 8 -22.58 -37.45 -39.19
C ILE A 8 -23.33 -38.26 -38.11
N ARG A 9 -24.08 -37.58 -37.23
CA ARG A 9 -24.96 -38.21 -36.23
C ARG A 9 -25.95 -39.19 -36.82
N GLN A 10 -26.67 -38.77 -37.87
CA GLN A 10 -27.68 -39.62 -38.53
C GLN A 10 -27.07 -40.86 -39.18
N LYS A 11 -25.86 -40.73 -39.77
CA LYS A 11 -25.15 -41.87 -40.38
C LYS A 11 -24.70 -42.92 -39.37
N PHE A 12 -24.23 -42.52 -38.19
CA PHE A 12 -23.77 -43.47 -37.16
C PHE A 12 -24.92 -44.17 -36.44
N LEU A 13 -26.07 -43.50 -36.25
CA LEU A 13 -27.28 -44.10 -35.68
C LEU A 13 -27.91 -45.15 -36.63
N GLN A 14 -27.83 -44.95 -37.94
CA GLN A 14 -28.33 -45.92 -38.93
C GLN A 14 -27.48 -47.21 -39.03
N GLN A 15 -26.24 -47.22 -38.53
CA GLN A 15 -25.33 -48.37 -38.63
C GLN A 15 -25.28 -49.26 -37.38
N ASN A 16 -26.14 -49.08 -36.36
CA ASN A 16 -26.07 -49.78 -35.06
C ASN A 16 -24.71 -49.65 -34.33
N ARG A 17 -23.88 -48.64 -34.69
CA ARG A 17 -22.56 -48.40 -34.10
C ARG A 17 -22.64 -47.42 -32.93
N ILE A 18 -23.42 -47.78 -31.90
CA ILE A 18 -23.62 -46.96 -30.71
C ILE A 18 -22.28 -46.67 -30.00
N SER A 19 -21.36 -47.65 -29.96
CA SER A 19 -20.03 -47.49 -29.38
C SER A 19 -19.17 -46.43 -30.08
N SER A 20 -19.17 -46.41 -31.42
CA SER A 20 -18.45 -45.39 -32.20
C SER A 20 -19.04 -43.99 -32.03
N TYR A 21 -20.36 -43.91 -31.88
CA TYR A 21 -21.05 -42.64 -31.61
C TYR A 21 -20.74 -42.08 -30.22
N LEU A 22 -20.71 -42.94 -29.19
CA LEU A 22 -20.35 -42.55 -27.83
C LEU A 22 -18.90 -42.05 -27.75
N ALA A 23 -17.96 -42.77 -28.38
CA ALA A 23 -16.55 -42.34 -28.43
C ALA A 23 -16.38 -40.96 -29.09
N TYR A 24 -17.13 -40.69 -30.17
CA TYR A 24 -17.09 -39.40 -30.85
C TYR A 24 -17.69 -38.27 -30.01
N ALA A 25 -18.82 -38.51 -29.35
CA ALA A 25 -19.47 -37.53 -28.47
C ALA A 25 -18.58 -37.18 -27.26
N VAL A 26 -17.86 -38.15 -26.70
CA VAL A 26 -16.87 -37.92 -25.64
C VAL A 26 -15.73 -37.03 -26.15
N GLY A 27 -15.23 -37.29 -27.36
CA GLY A 27 -14.21 -36.44 -27.99
C GLY A 27 -14.66 -34.99 -28.17
N GLU A 28 -15.91 -34.76 -28.61
CA GLU A 28 -16.48 -33.42 -28.77
C GLU A 28 -16.62 -32.69 -27.42
N ILE A 29 -17.06 -33.39 -26.38
CA ILE A 29 -17.14 -32.82 -25.02
C ILE A 29 -15.75 -32.43 -24.51
N ILE A 30 -14.74 -33.30 -24.66
CA ILE A 30 -13.36 -33.01 -24.25
C ILE A 30 -12.83 -31.77 -24.96
N LEU A 31 -13.08 -31.66 -26.27
CA LEU A 31 -12.62 -30.51 -27.07
C LEU A 31 -13.29 -29.20 -26.64
N VAL A 32 -14.60 -29.24 -26.35
CA VAL A 32 -15.32 -28.08 -25.79
C VAL A 32 -14.80 -27.70 -24.41
N VAL A 33 -14.56 -28.69 -23.53
CA VAL A 33 -14.01 -28.47 -22.19
C VAL A 33 -12.62 -27.82 -22.27
N ILE A 34 -11.73 -28.31 -23.14
CA ILE A 34 -10.43 -27.69 -23.39
C ILE A 34 -10.59 -26.23 -23.83
N GLY A 35 -11.51 -25.95 -24.76
CA GLY A 35 -11.81 -24.58 -25.21
C GLY A 35 -12.23 -23.66 -24.06
N ILE A 36 -13.12 -24.13 -23.18
CA ILE A 36 -13.57 -23.36 -22.01
C ILE A 36 -12.44 -23.16 -21.01
N LEU A 37 -11.64 -24.18 -20.72
CA LEU A 37 -10.51 -24.09 -19.79
C LEU A 37 -9.45 -23.10 -20.30
N ILE A 38 -9.14 -23.10 -21.59
CA ILE A 38 -8.22 -22.13 -22.19
C ILE A 38 -8.79 -20.71 -22.07
N ALA A 39 -10.07 -20.51 -22.41
CA ALA A 39 -10.71 -19.19 -22.30
C ALA A 39 -10.69 -18.66 -20.86
N LEU A 40 -11.04 -19.51 -19.88
CA LEU A 40 -10.97 -19.17 -18.46
C LEU A 40 -9.54 -18.88 -18.01
N SER A 41 -8.57 -19.67 -18.48
CA SER A 41 -7.15 -19.48 -18.13
C SER A 41 -6.62 -18.13 -18.63
N ILE A 42 -6.94 -17.76 -19.87
CA ILE A 42 -6.56 -16.46 -20.45
C ILE A 42 -7.23 -15.32 -19.66
N ASN A 43 -8.51 -15.46 -19.30
CA ASN A 43 -9.21 -14.46 -18.52
C ASN A 43 -8.59 -14.28 -17.12
N ASN A 44 -8.33 -15.36 -16.41
CA ASN A 44 -7.71 -15.35 -15.08
C ASN A 44 -6.29 -14.77 -15.12
N TRP A 45 -5.52 -15.08 -16.16
CA TRP A 45 -4.18 -14.51 -16.36
C TRP A 45 -4.23 -13.00 -16.57
N ASN A 46 -5.15 -12.50 -17.41
CA ASN A 46 -5.33 -11.07 -17.63
C ASN A 46 -5.78 -10.34 -16.36
N GLU A 47 -6.68 -10.95 -15.57
CA GLU A 47 -7.14 -10.40 -14.30
C GLU A 47 -5.99 -10.31 -13.28
N THR A 48 -5.22 -11.39 -13.13
CA THR A 48 -4.02 -11.41 -12.26
C THR A 48 -3.03 -10.34 -12.67
N ARG A 49 -2.79 -10.16 -13.98
CA ARG A 49 -1.88 -9.12 -14.49
C ARG A 49 -2.36 -7.71 -14.13
N LYS A 50 -3.66 -7.45 -14.20
CA LYS A 50 -4.25 -6.14 -13.82
C LYS A 50 -4.09 -5.89 -12.32
N GLN A 51 -4.37 -6.89 -11.49
CA GLN A 51 -4.20 -6.80 -10.03
C GLN A 51 -2.74 -6.52 -9.66
N GLN A 52 -1.78 -7.20 -10.28
CA GLN A 52 -0.34 -6.95 -10.07
C GLN A 52 0.10 -5.55 -10.54
N GLU A 53 -0.48 -5.04 -11.63
CA GLU A 53 -0.20 -3.67 -12.08
C GLU A 53 -0.72 -2.63 -11.09
N GLU A 54 -1.93 -2.83 -10.57
CA GLU A 54 -2.52 -1.94 -9.58
C GLU A 54 -1.78 -2.01 -8.24
N GLU A 55 -1.41 -3.20 -7.77
CA GLU A 55 -0.53 -3.38 -6.62
C GLU A 55 0.78 -2.61 -6.79
N ARG A 56 1.45 -2.72 -7.95
CA ARG A 56 2.69 -1.99 -8.22
C ARG A 56 2.52 -0.47 -8.15
N LYS A 57 1.38 0.06 -8.62
CA LYS A 57 1.08 1.50 -8.52
C LYS A 57 0.99 1.94 -7.07
N TYR A 58 0.28 1.16 -6.23
CA TYR A 58 0.19 1.45 -4.80
C TYR A 58 1.54 1.29 -4.08
N LEU A 59 2.31 0.25 -4.39
CA LEU A 59 3.65 0.07 -3.82
C LEU A 59 4.59 1.23 -4.15
N TYR A 60 4.53 1.75 -5.37
CA TYR A 60 5.30 2.94 -5.76
C TYR A 60 4.85 4.17 -4.97
N ALA A 61 3.55 4.42 -4.89
CA ALA A 61 3.01 5.56 -4.13
C ALA A 61 3.37 5.48 -2.65
N LEU A 62 3.18 4.31 -2.01
CA LEU A 62 3.56 4.07 -0.62
C LEU A 62 5.04 4.34 -0.39
N ARG A 63 5.91 3.83 -1.29
CA ARG A 63 7.34 4.07 -1.20
C ARG A 63 7.66 5.56 -1.25
N THR A 64 7.09 6.30 -2.19
CA THR A 64 7.31 7.75 -2.33
C THR A 64 6.84 8.51 -1.09
N ASP A 65 5.67 8.16 -0.55
CA ASP A 65 5.14 8.76 0.66
C ASP A 65 6.07 8.50 1.86
N PHE A 66 6.55 7.27 2.04
CA PHE A 66 7.47 6.93 3.14
C PHE A 66 8.87 7.54 2.96
N GLU A 67 9.37 7.68 1.73
CA GLU A 67 10.63 8.38 1.46
C GLU A 67 10.51 9.87 1.82
N THR A 68 9.38 10.49 1.47
CA THR A 68 9.08 11.88 1.83
C THR A 68 8.90 12.04 3.34
N ALA A 69 8.19 11.10 3.98
CA ALA A 69 8.03 11.05 5.42
C ALA A 69 9.38 11.03 6.14
N LYS A 70 10.26 10.13 5.70
CA LYS A 70 11.61 10.00 6.25
C LYS A 70 12.40 11.30 6.12
N GLN A 71 12.31 11.98 4.98
CA GLN A 71 12.99 13.26 4.77
C GLN A 71 12.45 14.33 5.73
N SER A 72 11.13 14.44 5.86
CA SER A 72 10.49 15.37 6.80
C SER A 72 10.93 15.09 8.24
N PHE A 73 10.93 13.83 8.66
CA PHE A 73 11.42 13.44 9.99
C PHE A 73 12.89 13.79 10.20
N SER A 74 13.74 13.67 9.18
CA SER A 74 15.15 14.08 9.29
C SER A 74 15.29 15.60 9.52
N VAL A 75 14.45 16.42 8.87
CA VAL A 75 14.45 17.87 9.06
C VAL A 75 13.93 18.23 10.45
N ILE A 76 12.84 17.59 10.88
CA ILE A 76 12.26 17.74 12.22
C ILE A 76 13.27 17.37 13.30
N LEU A 77 13.97 16.25 13.14
CA LEU A 77 14.97 15.78 14.10
C LEU A 77 16.11 16.80 14.25
N GLY A 78 16.63 17.33 13.14
CA GLY A 78 17.67 18.36 13.20
C GLY A 78 17.21 19.65 13.87
N ALA A 79 15.96 20.07 13.65
CA ALA A 79 15.39 21.24 14.34
C ALA A 79 15.23 21.01 15.85
N VAL A 80 14.79 19.81 16.25
CA VAL A 80 14.67 19.43 17.67
C VAL A 80 16.05 19.33 18.34
N GLU A 81 17.05 18.79 17.65
CA GLU A 81 18.43 18.76 18.15
C GLU A 81 18.99 20.17 18.36
N GLU A 82 18.77 21.09 17.41
CA GLU A 82 19.14 22.49 17.55
C GLU A 82 18.40 23.15 18.72
N GLN A 83 17.11 22.86 18.89
CA GLN A 83 16.31 23.38 20.00
C GLN A 83 16.81 22.88 21.36
N LEU A 84 17.21 21.62 21.46
CA LEU A 84 17.80 21.04 22.68
C LEU A 84 19.12 21.73 23.04
N ASP A 85 20.01 21.97 22.07
CA ASP A 85 21.27 22.68 22.30
C ASP A 85 21.04 24.12 22.82
N HIS A 86 20.10 24.87 22.21
CA HIS A 86 19.75 26.20 22.70
C HIS A 86 19.14 26.16 24.12
N ASN A 87 18.34 25.14 24.43
CA ASN A 87 17.78 24.94 25.76
C ASN A 87 18.86 24.64 26.81
N GLU A 88 19.84 23.80 26.49
CA GLU A 88 20.96 23.52 27.39
C GLU A 88 21.83 24.76 27.65
N GLN A 89 22.10 25.55 26.61
CA GLN A 89 22.81 26.83 26.74
C GLN A 89 22.02 27.81 27.60
N PHE A 90 20.70 27.91 27.37
CA PHE A 90 19.82 28.75 28.18
C PHE A 90 19.81 28.31 29.65
N LEU A 91 19.70 27.01 29.93
CA LEU A 91 19.74 26.46 31.29
C LEU A 91 21.06 26.77 32.00
N THR A 92 22.19 26.62 31.29
CA THR A 92 23.52 26.93 31.83
C THR A 92 23.63 28.40 32.24
N ILE A 93 23.08 29.28 31.40
CA ILE A 93 23.04 30.72 31.63
C ILE A 93 22.20 31.07 32.87
N ILE A 94 20.98 30.56 32.98
CA ILE A 94 20.08 30.94 34.08
C ILE A 94 20.45 30.30 35.42
N THR A 95 21.18 29.18 35.40
CA THR A 95 21.68 28.50 36.61
C THR A 95 23.08 28.94 37.02
N GLY A 96 23.80 29.64 36.13
CA GLY A 96 25.14 30.17 36.38
C GLY A 96 25.17 31.39 37.31
N THR A 97 26.37 31.80 37.71
CA THR A 97 26.58 32.97 38.59
C THR A 97 26.59 34.31 37.85
N GLU A 98 26.65 34.30 36.52
CA GLU A 98 26.58 35.52 35.68
C GLU A 98 25.14 36.02 35.57
N LYS A 99 24.86 37.19 36.16
CA LYS A 99 23.51 37.79 36.19
C LYS A 99 23.26 38.87 35.14
N ASN A 100 24.24 39.18 34.30
CA ASN A 100 24.23 40.37 33.45
C ASN A 100 24.10 40.03 31.96
N ILE A 101 23.02 39.33 31.62
CA ILE A 101 22.72 38.93 30.25
C ILE A 101 21.69 39.89 29.70
N SER A 102 21.92 40.40 28.48
CA SER A 102 20.98 41.33 27.85
C SER A 102 19.64 40.64 27.57
N THR A 103 18.56 41.38 27.76
CA THR A 103 17.20 40.90 27.45
C THR A 103 17.09 40.44 25.99
N ASP A 104 17.78 41.12 25.06
CA ASP A 104 17.79 40.75 23.64
C ASP A 104 18.40 39.36 23.40
N SER A 105 19.49 39.04 24.12
CA SER A 105 20.10 37.71 24.06
C SER A 105 19.16 36.64 24.60
N LEU A 106 18.47 36.91 25.72
CA LEU A 106 17.49 35.99 26.31
C LEU A 106 16.30 35.74 25.38
N VAL A 107 15.76 36.80 24.75
CA VAL A 107 14.66 36.69 23.79
C VAL A 107 15.08 35.89 22.55
N GLY A 108 16.29 36.12 22.05
CA GLY A 108 16.85 35.35 20.92
C GLY A 108 16.95 33.86 21.23
N MET A 109 17.41 33.50 22.44
CA MET A 109 17.50 32.11 22.89
C MET A 109 16.11 31.49 23.06
N LEU A 110 15.21 32.14 23.79
CA LEU A 110 13.84 31.66 24.01
C LEU A 110 13.08 31.44 22.69
N ARG A 111 13.23 32.33 21.71
CA ARG A 111 12.56 32.16 20.42
C ARG A 111 13.02 30.90 19.68
N LYS A 112 14.28 30.51 19.82
CA LYS A 112 14.82 29.28 19.23
C LYS A 112 14.49 28.03 20.05
N SER A 113 14.36 28.20 21.36
CA SER A 113 13.95 27.18 22.32
C SER A 113 12.51 26.71 22.21
N PHE A 114 11.64 27.46 21.53
CA PHE A 114 10.20 27.17 21.40
C PHE A 114 9.72 27.21 19.93
N ILE A 115 10.54 26.72 19.00
CA ILE A 115 10.07 26.51 17.63
C ILE A 115 9.06 25.36 17.66
N ASP A 116 7.83 25.66 17.23
CA ASP A 116 6.80 24.64 17.07
C ASP A 116 7.14 23.79 15.84
N VAL A 117 7.42 22.51 16.07
CA VAL A 117 7.83 21.60 15.00
C VAL A 117 6.61 20.74 14.65
N PRO A 118 5.98 20.95 13.49
CA PRO A 118 4.76 20.23 13.14
C PRO A 118 5.05 18.73 13.08
N PHE A 119 4.46 18.00 14.02
CA PHE A 119 4.49 16.54 14.05
C PHE A 119 3.32 15.99 13.25
N GLY A 120 3.62 15.10 12.31
CA GLY A 120 2.62 14.39 11.54
C GLY A 120 3.06 14.24 10.09
N VAL A 121 3.25 12.99 9.66
CA VAL A 121 3.37 12.71 8.24
C VAL A 121 2.10 12.03 7.77
N GLN A 122 1.52 12.58 6.71
CA GLN A 122 0.37 12.00 6.05
C GLN A 122 0.84 11.07 4.92
N VAL A 123 0.66 9.78 5.11
CA VAL A 123 0.88 8.75 4.07
C VAL A 123 -0.45 8.56 3.34
N THR A 124 -0.73 9.44 2.38
CA THR A 124 -2.04 9.51 1.70
C THR A 124 -2.36 8.23 0.94
N SER A 125 -1.37 7.58 0.33
CA SER A 125 -1.56 6.32 -0.38
C SER A 125 -2.02 5.17 0.51
N TYR A 126 -1.61 5.15 1.79
CA TYR A 126 -2.11 4.19 2.77
C TYR A 126 -3.55 4.51 3.16
N THR A 127 -3.86 5.78 3.43
CA THR A 127 -5.23 6.21 3.74
C THR A 127 -6.19 5.89 2.60
N ASP A 128 -5.77 6.09 1.34
CA ASP A 128 -6.55 5.74 0.17
C ASP A 128 -6.77 4.23 0.05
N LEU A 129 -5.74 3.40 0.30
CA LEU A 129 -5.86 1.94 0.32
C LEU A 129 -6.86 1.46 1.38
N LEU A 130 -6.81 2.06 2.57
CA LEU A 130 -7.69 1.72 3.68
C LEU A 130 -9.14 2.11 3.37
N ASN A 131 -9.36 3.38 2.97
CA ASN A 131 -10.70 3.92 2.69
C ASN A 131 -11.36 3.28 1.47
N SER A 132 -10.56 2.85 0.48
CA SER A 132 -11.08 2.14 -0.69
C SER A 132 -11.31 0.64 -0.47
N GLY A 133 -10.97 0.10 0.70
CA GLY A 133 -11.06 -1.34 0.99
C GLY A 133 -10.09 -2.19 0.16
N LYS A 134 -9.09 -1.57 -0.49
CA LYS A 134 -8.14 -2.23 -1.40
C LYS A 134 -6.91 -2.76 -0.71
N LEU A 135 -6.84 -2.76 0.62
CA LEU A 135 -5.68 -3.27 1.36
C LEU A 135 -5.30 -4.71 0.95
N GLY A 136 -6.30 -5.53 0.56
CA GLY A 136 -6.09 -6.89 0.09
C GLY A 136 -5.40 -7.03 -1.26
N ILE A 137 -5.21 -5.94 -2.02
CA ILE A 137 -4.48 -5.95 -3.29
C ILE A 137 -2.97 -6.13 -3.09
N LEU A 138 -2.47 -5.69 -1.94
CA LEU A 138 -1.09 -5.95 -1.53
C LEU A 138 -0.99 -7.43 -1.25
N GLN A 139 -0.13 -8.18 -1.93
CA GLN A 139 -0.01 -9.63 -1.74
C GLN A 139 0.74 -9.96 -0.44
N SER A 140 1.70 -9.10 -0.05
CA SER A 140 2.51 -9.28 1.16
C SER A 140 1.70 -9.06 2.45
N GLU A 141 1.44 -10.15 3.18
CA GLU A 141 0.87 -10.15 4.53
C GLU A 141 1.70 -9.28 5.50
N GLU A 142 3.02 -9.39 5.42
CA GLU A 142 3.94 -8.63 6.26
C GLU A 142 3.79 -7.13 6.04
N LEU A 143 3.72 -6.69 4.78
CA LEU A 143 3.51 -5.28 4.44
C LEU A 143 2.16 -4.78 4.97
N ARG A 144 1.08 -5.55 4.79
CA ARG A 144 -0.25 -5.17 5.32
C ARG A 144 -0.23 -4.97 6.84
N ARG A 145 0.45 -5.85 7.57
CA ARG A 145 0.61 -5.75 9.03
C ARG A 145 1.44 -4.52 9.41
N ALA A 146 2.56 -4.29 8.74
CA ALA A 146 3.42 -3.13 8.99
C ALA A 146 2.67 -1.81 8.77
N LEU A 147 1.87 -1.70 7.71
CA LEU A 147 1.05 -0.53 7.42
C LEU A 147 -0.04 -0.31 8.47
N THR A 148 -0.68 -1.38 8.96
CA THR A 148 -1.69 -1.28 10.03
C THR A 148 -1.06 -0.82 11.34
N GLN A 149 0.14 -1.32 11.66
CA GLN A 149 0.88 -0.89 12.86
C GLN A 149 1.34 0.57 12.76
N PHE A 150 1.74 1.00 11.56
CA PHE A 150 2.09 2.40 11.30
C PHE A 150 0.90 3.31 11.60
N GLU A 151 -0.31 2.98 11.16
CA GLU A 151 -1.52 3.79 11.42
C GLU A 151 -1.81 3.98 12.90
N VAL A 152 -1.75 2.90 13.68
CA VAL A 152 -1.95 2.96 15.13
C VAL A 152 -0.92 3.88 15.79
N THR A 153 0.34 3.79 15.34
CA THR A 153 1.44 4.60 15.88
C THR A 153 1.28 6.07 15.49
N ASN A 154 0.87 6.34 14.25
CA ASN A 154 0.64 7.69 13.74
C ASN A 154 -0.55 8.37 14.45
N ALA A 155 -1.64 7.64 14.67
CA ALA A 155 -2.79 8.13 15.43
C ALA A 155 -2.42 8.48 16.88
N LEU A 156 -1.60 7.65 17.54
CA LEU A 156 -1.07 7.96 18.87
C LEU A 156 -0.21 9.22 18.87
N ALA A 157 0.72 9.35 17.91
CA ALA A 157 1.57 10.54 17.79
C ALA A 157 0.74 11.82 17.61
N ASN A 158 -0.25 11.80 16.71
CA ASN A 158 -1.15 12.95 16.49
C ASN A 158 -1.95 13.30 17.74
N SER A 159 -2.37 12.31 18.55
CA SER A 159 -3.10 12.56 19.80
C SER A 159 -2.27 13.28 20.88
N TYR A 160 -0.93 13.17 20.82
CA TYR A 160 -0.04 13.94 21.69
C TYR A 160 0.14 15.37 21.17
N ALA A 161 0.24 15.54 19.85
CA ALA A 161 0.34 16.86 19.23
C ALA A 161 -0.90 17.72 19.50
N GLU A 162 -2.11 17.16 19.50
CA GLU A 162 -3.34 17.90 19.82
C GLU A 162 -3.47 18.33 21.30
N LYS A 163 -2.66 17.75 22.20
CA LYS A 163 -2.69 18.03 23.64
C LYS A 163 -1.60 19.00 24.11
N ALA A 164 -0.61 19.29 23.27
CA ALA A 164 0.46 20.24 23.54
C ALA A 164 0.02 21.67 23.20
#